data_AF-A0A2X0LKE6-F1
#
_entry.id   AF-A0A2X0LKE6-F1
#
_cell.length_a   1.000
_cell.length_b   1.000
_cell.length_c   1.000
_cell.angle_alpha   90.00
_cell.angle_beta   90.00
_cell.angle_gamma   90.00
#
_symmetry.space_group_name_H-M   'P 1'
#
loop_
_entity.id
_entity.type
_entity.pdbx_description
1 polymer ?
#
loop_
_entity_poly.entity_id
_entity_poly.type
_entity_poly.pdbx_seq_one_letter_code
_entity_poly.pdbx_strand_id
1 'polypeptide(L)'
;MRIMAREVDSFHDAMYKIVTPLDAGAFEAKIKALAKVAHVAPYLAAIPKQIREGFDFGIKDPPSERHIAKNAPLSEEQQLVMDGEMERMLDLGYIAGPYDKDELEAAVGPFRTNPISYAKPIVRTTDPDEANHPSTSGHGPSQRNGSSSRPKLVSINDDLKSADFPCRWTTLPMLYRKFRELPLTAEVCGWDFADAFYQLPLRWDQRSSMCILWRGLIFVRRVPCFGGRTTPGVFGNVADLTQDLVEWKFPGVSIFKMVDDVCAVRTSDAISQEAILHFVRSLGWRLAEQKGFTWTRQFVHVGIDWDLDLMTARVTDQKRMRYIDALVKGSCADQKERSEVESVTRSLGYVAYILPALRTHLNCLYRQCIAHGDRKAVSRARRLDRRTYDQLEYWRRSLSSEGPFSTSFEALPIPLKLALAWDACMHGLGIVINGYSAYFALPEGWTDLPPPRHSVSITNAEAWAVEALAEAALRMSKDDRHFVLQCDNTGVVLGWRKGHSMNPLLNSSLSNLRSLEETQGVKWSI
;
A
#
# COMPACT_ATOMS: atom_id res chain seq x y z
N MET A 1 32.19 -6.28 19.83
CA MET A 1 33.38 -6.41 18.94
C MET A 1 33.49 -7.81 18.34
N ARG A 2 32.37 -8.51 18.08
CA ARG A 2 32.33 -9.88 17.52
C ARG A 2 32.43 -9.88 15.99
N ILE A 3 31.84 -8.89 15.32
CA ILE A 3 31.91 -8.69 13.86
C ILE A 3 33.34 -8.73 13.30
N MET A 4 34.31 -8.15 14.01
CA MET A 4 35.70 -8.03 13.55
C MET A 4 36.52 -9.33 13.71
N ALA A 5 36.02 -10.30 14.48
CA ALA A 5 36.72 -11.55 14.79
C ALA A 5 36.22 -12.74 13.96
N ARG A 6 35.33 -12.50 13.00
CA ARG A 6 34.71 -13.53 12.14
C ARG A 6 35.62 -13.85 10.96
N GLU A 7 35.61 -15.11 10.53
CA GLU A 7 36.16 -15.49 9.22
C GLU A 7 35.42 -14.72 8.12
N VAL A 8 36.18 -13.97 7.33
CA VAL A 8 35.64 -13.08 6.30
C VAL A 8 35.43 -13.91 5.03
N ASP A 9 34.22 -13.84 4.47
CA ASP A 9 33.92 -14.44 3.17
C ASP A 9 34.93 -13.93 2.11
N SER A 10 35.30 -14.78 1.16
CA SER A 10 36.16 -14.32 0.06
C SER A 10 35.46 -13.23 -0.77
N PHE A 11 36.21 -12.35 -1.43
CA PHE A 11 35.61 -11.38 -2.38
C PHE A 11 34.78 -12.08 -3.46
N HIS A 12 35.21 -13.26 -3.89
CA HIS A 12 34.45 -14.09 -4.82
C HIS A 12 33.09 -14.50 -4.22
N ASP A 13 33.06 -15.01 -2.99
CA ASP A 13 31.81 -15.38 -2.32
C ASP A 13 30.94 -14.17 -1.99
N ALA A 14 31.52 -13.01 -1.73
CA ALA A 14 30.76 -11.77 -1.55
C ALA A 14 29.91 -11.47 -2.79
N MET A 15 30.50 -11.65 -3.98
CA MET A 15 29.88 -11.29 -5.24
C MET A 15 29.02 -12.41 -5.86
N TYR A 16 29.45 -13.66 -5.79
CA TYR A 16 28.84 -14.75 -6.57
C TYR A 16 28.03 -15.76 -5.75
N LYS A 17 28.28 -15.87 -4.44
CA LYS A 17 27.53 -16.83 -3.60
C LYS A 17 26.04 -16.47 -3.59
N ILE A 18 25.20 -17.43 -3.94
CA ILE A 18 23.74 -17.28 -3.91
C ILE A 18 23.24 -17.74 -2.55
N VAL A 19 22.47 -16.88 -1.90
CA VAL A 19 21.84 -17.16 -0.59
C VAL A 19 20.33 -17.03 -0.79
N THR A 20 19.67 -18.17 -0.91
CA THR A 20 18.21 -18.26 -1.06
C THR A 20 17.73 -19.58 -0.50
N PRO A 21 16.54 -19.61 0.14
CA PRO A 21 15.92 -20.88 0.49
C PRO A 21 15.13 -21.49 -0.69
N LEU A 22 14.86 -20.72 -1.75
CA LEU A 22 14.05 -21.14 -2.89
C LEU A 22 14.72 -22.27 -3.68
N ASP A 23 13.92 -23.26 -4.09
CA ASP A 23 14.38 -24.41 -4.85
C ASP A 23 14.07 -24.23 -6.35
N ALA A 24 15.09 -23.84 -7.12
CA ALA A 24 14.98 -23.67 -8.56
C ALA A 24 14.51 -24.94 -9.29
N GLY A 25 14.95 -26.13 -8.86
CA GLY A 25 14.55 -27.40 -9.44
C GLY A 25 13.09 -27.71 -9.18
N ALA A 26 12.61 -27.45 -7.96
CA ALA A 26 11.20 -27.61 -7.60
C ALA A 26 10.29 -26.67 -8.40
N PHE A 27 10.67 -25.39 -8.54
CA PHE A 27 9.95 -24.45 -9.40
C PHE A 27 9.93 -24.94 -10.85
N GLU A 28 11.08 -25.32 -11.41
CA GLU A 28 11.17 -25.76 -12.81
C GLU A 28 10.31 -27.01 -13.09
N ALA A 29 10.35 -28.00 -12.20
CA ALA A 29 9.54 -29.22 -12.33
C ALA A 29 8.03 -28.91 -12.30
N LYS A 30 7.59 -28.03 -11.40
CA LYS A 30 6.17 -27.68 -11.26
C LYS A 30 5.69 -26.74 -12.37
N ILE A 31 6.51 -25.81 -12.85
CA ILE A 31 6.22 -24.99 -14.06
C ILE A 31 6.01 -25.91 -15.27
N LYS A 32 6.90 -26.90 -15.48
CA LYS A 32 6.77 -27.88 -16.57
C LYS A 32 5.45 -28.67 -16.49
N ALA A 33 4.95 -28.94 -15.28
CA ALA A 33 3.67 -29.60 -15.09
C ALA A 33 2.48 -28.66 -15.35
N LEU A 34 2.52 -27.42 -14.84
CA LEU A 34 1.50 -26.39 -15.06
C LEU A 34 1.36 -26.03 -16.55
N ALA A 35 2.49 -25.89 -17.26
CA ALA A 35 2.53 -25.53 -18.68
C ALA A 35 1.80 -26.53 -19.61
N LYS A 36 1.49 -27.74 -19.13
CA LYS A 36 0.69 -28.73 -19.88
C LYS A 36 -0.79 -28.40 -19.90
N VAL A 37 -1.28 -27.59 -18.97
CA VAL A 37 -2.71 -27.31 -18.76
C VAL A 37 -3.05 -25.82 -18.72
N ALA A 38 -2.05 -24.94 -18.57
CA ALA A 38 -2.24 -23.49 -18.55
C ALA A 38 -1.04 -22.77 -19.17
N HIS A 39 -1.28 -21.57 -19.71
CA HIS A 39 -0.20 -20.70 -20.18
C HIS A 39 0.55 -20.09 -18.98
N VAL A 40 1.88 -20.25 -18.97
CA VAL A 40 2.77 -19.58 -18.01
C VAL A 40 3.43 -18.42 -18.72
N ALA A 41 3.27 -17.20 -18.18
CA ALA A 41 3.84 -16.01 -18.79
C ALA A 41 5.39 -16.12 -18.88
N PRO A 42 6.02 -15.66 -19.98
CA PRO A 42 7.47 -15.83 -20.18
C PRO A 42 8.34 -15.29 -19.05
N TYR A 43 7.95 -14.15 -18.45
CA TYR A 43 8.70 -13.56 -17.34
C TYR A 43 8.66 -14.42 -16.06
N LEU A 44 7.59 -15.19 -15.85
CA LEU A 44 7.48 -16.15 -14.74
C LEU A 44 8.30 -17.41 -15.01
N ALA A 45 8.36 -17.85 -16.27
CA ALA A 45 9.18 -18.99 -16.67
C ALA A 45 10.70 -18.76 -16.44
N ALA A 46 11.14 -17.51 -16.34
CA ALA A 46 12.54 -17.15 -16.05
C ALA A 46 12.91 -17.24 -14.56
N ILE A 47 11.94 -17.44 -13.64
CA ILE A 47 12.18 -17.47 -12.19
C ILE A 47 13.22 -18.53 -11.77
N PRO A 48 13.18 -19.80 -12.23
CA PRO A 48 14.19 -20.80 -11.85
C PRO A 48 15.63 -20.38 -12.17
N LYS A 49 15.84 -19.69 -13.30
CA LYS A 49 17.16 -19.15 -13.67
C LYS A 49 17.60 -18.08 -12.67
N GLN A 50 16.70 -17.15 -12.32
CA GLN A 50 16.98 -16.09 -11.35
C GLN A 50 17.23 -16.63 -9.93
N ILE A 51 16.60 -17.73 -9.53
CA ILE A 51 16.92 -18.40 -8.26
C ILE A 51 18.39 -18.86 -8.24
N ARG A 52 18.91 -19.37 -9.37
CA ARG A 52 20.29 -19.89 -9.49
C ARG A 52 21.36 -18.82 -9.68
N GLU A 53 21.00 -17.70 -10.30
CA GLU A 53 21.96 -16.66 -10.73
C GLU A 53 21.81 -15.34 -9.97
N GLY A 54 20.74 -15.21 -9.17
CA GLY A 54 20.30 -13.97 -8.55
C GLY A 54 19.23 -13.26 -9.38
N PHE A 55 18.35 -12.55 -8.69
CA PHE A 55 17.25 -11.79 -9.27
C PHE A 55 17.72 -10.42 -9.75
N ASP A 56 17.21 -9.99 -10.90
CA ASP A 56 17.45 -8.65 -11.41
C ASP A 56 16.48 -7.66 -10.78
N PHE A 57 17.00 -6.72 -9.99
CA PHE A 57 16.23 -5.63 -9.39
C PHE A 57 16.20 -4.34 -10.24
N GLY A 58 16.68 -4.39 -11.49
CA GLY A 58 16.69 -3.27 -12.42
C GLY A 58 17.90 -2.34 -12.28
N ILE A 59 18.89 -2.71 -11.47
CA ILE A 59 20.17 -2.00 -11.37
C ILE A 59 21.02 -2.46 -12.56
N LYS A 60 21.15 -1.62 -13.57
CA LYS A 60 21.79 -1.98 -14.84
C LYS A 60 23.27 -1.61 -14.90
N ASP A 61 23.63 -0.50 -14.29
CA ASP A 61 24.98 0.05 -14.36
C ASP A 61 25.68 -0.10 -13.01
N PRO A 62 26.75 -0.91 -12.93
CA PRO A 62 27.64 -0.88 -11.79
C PRO A 62 28.23 0.52 -11.59
N PRO A 63 28.66 0.87 -10.36
CA PRO A 63 29.26 2.17 -10.10
C PRO A 63 30.50 2.38 -10.99
N SER A 64 30.60 3.55 -11.63
CA SER A 64 31.78 3.93 -12.40
C SER A 64 32.92 4.47 -11.53
N GLU A 65 32.59 4.93 -10.32
CA GLU A 65 33.53 5.43 -9.31
C GLU A 65 33.10 4.97 -7.92
N ARG A 66 34.06 4.87 -7.00
CA ARG A 66 33.76 4.52 -5.62
C ARG A 66 32.96 5.64 -4.95
N HIS A 67 31.85 5.25 -4.33
CA HIS A 67 31.01 6.16 -3.59
C HIS A 67 30.73 5.67 -2.16
N ILE A 68 31.13 6.46 -1.15
CA ILE A 68 30.84 6.15 0.25
C ILE A 68 29.86 7.19 0.81
N ALA A 69 28.66 6.72 1.12
CA ALA A 69 27.59 7.50 1.72
C ALA A 69 27.73 7.52 3.25
N LYS A 70 27.49 8.69 3.84
CA LYS A 70 27.47 8.84 5.30
C LYS A 70 26.13 8.36 5.86
N ASN A 71 26.17 7.50 6.87
CA ASN A 71 24.99 7.06 7.61
C ASN A 71 24.35 8.20 8.40
N ALA A 72 23.08 8.03 8.75
CA ALA A 72 22.41 8.92 9.70
C ALA A 72 23.13 8.87 11.06
N PRO A 73 23.16 9.97 11.83
CA PRO A 73 23.71 9.94 13.19
C PRO A 73 22.86 9.02 14.08
N LEU A 74 23.52 8.17 14.86
CA LEU A 74 22.91 7.18 15.75
C LEU A 74 23.42 7.36 17.18
N SER A 75 22.54 7.25 18.17
CA SER A 75 22.95 7.15 19.59
C SER A 75 23.73 5.86 19.85
N GLU A 76 24.44 5.79 20.98
CA GLU A 76 25.19 4.58 21.36
C GLU A 76 24.30 3.34 21.45
N GLU A 77 23.11 3.49 22.04
CA GLU A 77 22.09 2.43 22.11
C GLU A 77 21.66 1.95 20.72
N GLN A 78 21.38 2.89 19.80
CA GLN A 78 21.01 2.56 18.43
C GLN A 78 22.15 1.88 17.66
N GLN A 79 23.39 2.28 17.92
CA GLN A 79 24.56 1.63 17.33
C GLN A 79 24.70 0.18 17.82
N LEU A 80 24.41 -0.09 19.10
CA LEU A 80 24.45 -1.45 19.63
C LEU A 80 23.40 -2.35 18.98
N VAL A 81 22.18 -1.84 18.77
CA VAL A 81 21.12 -2.58 18.05
C VAL A 81 21.54 -2.85 16.60
N MET A 82 22.14 -1.87 15.93
CA MET A 82 22.64 -2.04 14.57
C MET A 82 23.82 -3.00 14.49
N ASP A 83 24.72 -3.03 15.48
CA ASP A 83 25.78 -4.04 15.56
C ASP A 83 25.17 -5.45 15.61
N GLY A 84 24.14 -5.67 16.44
CA GLY A 84 23.43 -6.96 16.52
C GLY A 84 22.76 -7.37 15.20
N GLU A 85 22.18 -6.43 14.45
CA GLU A 85 21.59 -6.73 13.14
C GLU A 85 22.63 -7.02 12.06
N MET A 86 23.77 -6.32 12.08
CA MET A 86 24.86 -6.64 11.18
C MET A 86 25.39 -8.06 11.46
N GLU A 87 25.50 -8.46 12.74
CA GLU A 87 25.82 -9.83 13.14
C GLU A 87 24.77 -10.83 12.61
N ARG A 88 23.48 -10.56 12.83
CA ARG A 88 22.38 -11.40 12.32
C ARG A 88 22.40 -11.55 10.80
N MET A 89 22.59 -10.46 10.06
CA MET A 89 22.66 -10.50 8.59
C MET A 89 23.89 -11.27 8.09
N LEU A 90 25.02 -11.22 8.80
CA LEU A 90 26.20 -12.04 8.49
C LEU A 90 25.92 -13.53 8.77
N ASP A 91 25.26 -13.85 9.89
CA ASP A 91 24.89 -15.23 10.26
C ASP A 91 23.94 -15.87 9.26
N LEU A 92 22.99 -15.09 8.75
CA LEU A 92 22.07 -15.52 7.70
C LEU A 92 22.71 -15.52 6.29
N GLY A 93 23.93 -15.00 6.16
CA GLY A 93 24.64 -14.85 4.89
C GLY A 93 24.09 -13.77 3.96
N TYR A 94 23.14 -12.95 4.43
CA TYR A 94 22.52 -11.86 3.67
C TYR A 94 23.50 -10.75 3.30
N ILE A 95 24.57 -10.60 4.08
CA ILE A 95 25.70 -9.73 3.77
C ILE A 95 27.02 -10.50 3.90
N ALA A 96 28.08 -9.97 3.29
CA ALA A 96 29.44 -10.48 3.35
C ALA A 96 30.40 -9.36 3.78
N GLY A 97 31.45 -9.70 4.53
CA GLY A 97 32.42 -8.77 5.08
C GLY A 97 32.72 -9.06 6.55
N PRO A 98 33.34 -8.12 7.27
CA PRO A 98 33.73 -6.77 6.82
C PRO A 98 34.96 -6.76 5.89
N TYR A 99 35.01 -5.80 4.97
CA TYR A 99 36.16 -5.53 4.11
C TYR A 99 36.71 -4.12 4.34
N ASP A 100 38.03 -3.96 4.16
CA ASP A 100 38.59 -2.64 3.93
C ASP A 100 38.11 -2.07 2.58
N LYS A 101 37.95 -0.75 2.53
CA LYS A 101 37.43 -0.04 1.36
C LYS A 101 38.36 -0.11 0.15
N ASP A 102 39.68 -0.10 0.36
CA ASP A 102 40.67 -0.07 -0.71
C ASP A 102 40.91 -1.51 -1.21
N GLU A 103 40.91 -2.49 -0.30
CA GLU A 103 40.97 -3.91 -0.64
C GLU A 103 39.75 -4.37 -1.45
N LEU A 104 38.54 -3.96 -1.04
CA LEU A 104 37.33 -4.31 -1.77
C LEU A 104 37.33 -3.69 -3.17
N GLU A 105 37.68 -2.41 -3.31
CA GLU A 105 37.73 -1.74 -4.62
C GLU A 105 38.76 -2.40 -5.55
N ALA A 106 39.91 -2.79 -5.03
CA ALA A 106 40.92 -3.52 -5.79
C ALA A 106 40.41 -4.89 -6.28
N ALA A 107 39.56 -5.56 -5.49
CA ALA A 107 39.07 -6.89 -5.80
C ALA A 107 37.83 -6.92 -6.71
N VAL A 108 36.87 -6.02 -6.51
CA VAL A 108 35.56 -6.05 -7.21
C VAL A 108 35.31 -4.83 -8.11
N GLY A 109 36.25 -3.90 -8.16
CA GLY A 109 36.09 -2.62 -8.84
C GLY A 109 35.31 -1.59 -8.02
N PRO A 110 34.90 -0.48 -8.64
CA PRO A 110 34.21 0.58 -7.94
C PRO A 110 32.87 0.09 -7.34
N PHE A 111 32.60 0.53 -6.12
CA PHE A 111 31.38 0.19 -5.40
C PHE A 111 30.73 1.43 -4.81
N ARG A 112 29.45 1.33 -4.44
CA ARG A 112 28.75 2.36 -3.67
C ARG A 112 28.12 1.80 -2.41
N THR A 113 28.19 2.57 -1.33
CA THR A 113 27.43 2.27 -0.11
C THR A 113 26.13 3.06 -0.08
N ASN A 114 25.07 2.46 0.47
CA ASN A 114 23.82 3.16 0.75
C ASN A 114 23.73 3.52 2.24
N PRO A 115 23.29 4.75 2.57
CA PRO A 115 23.22 5.19 3.96
C PRO A 115 22.20 4.35 4.71
N ILE A 116 22.55 3.93 5.92
CA ILE A 116 21.60 3.28 6.82
C ILE A 116 21.10 4.27 7.87
N SER A 117 19.84 4.07 8.28
CA SER A 117 19.18 4.85 9.32
C SER A 117 18.48 3.93 10.30
N TYR A 118 18.40 4.31 11.57
CA TYR A 118 17.61 3.59 12.55
C TYR A 118 16.15 4.07 12.50
N ALA A 119 15.23 3.14 12.25
CA ALA A 119 13.80 3.37 12.45
C ALA A 119 13.35 2.60 13.69
N LYS A 120 12.62 3.26 14.60
CA LYS A 120 11.97 2.57 15.71
C LYS A 120 10.94 1.59 15.12
N PRO A 121 10.90 0.32 15.58
CA PRO A 121 9.89 -0.62 15.14
C PRO A 121 8.49 -0.07 15.43
N ILE A 122 7.60 -0.23 14.46
CA ILE A 122 6.18 0.03 14.67
C ILE A 122 5.71 -1.12 15.58
N VAL A 123 5.44 -0.83 16.84
CA VAL A 123 4.93 -1.80 17.83
C VAL A 123 3.69 -2.49 17.26
N ARG A 124 3.85 -3.73 16.77
CA ARG A 124 2.80 -4.58 16.16
C ARG A 124 2.08 -5.47 17.16
N THR A 125 2.50 -5.46 18.41
CA THR A 125 1.95 -6.29 19.48
C THR A 125 1.97 -5.47 20.77
N THR A 126 1.12 -5.82 21.73
CA THR A 126 1.22 -5.32 23.11
C THR A 126 2.32 -6.05 23.90
N ASP A 127 3.10 -6.91 23.24
CA ASP A 127 4.11 -7.75 23.85
C ASP A 127 5.48 -7.06 23.79
N PRO A 128 6.06 -6.62 24.92
CA PRO A 128 7.29 -5.82 24.95
C PRO A 128 8.54 -6.59 24.51
N ASP A 129 8.52 -7.93 24.48
CA ASP A 129 9.69 -8.76 24.17
C ASP A 129 9.95 -8.96 22.66
N GLU A 130 8.98 -8.68 21.79
CA GLU A 130 9.16 -8.69 20.32
C GLU A 130 9.55 -7.31 19.74
N ALA A 131 9.84 -6.33 20.61
CA ALA A 131 9.80 -4.92 20.27
C ALA A 131 11.05 -4.35 19.56
N ASN A 132 11.97 -5.16 19.02
CA ASN A 132 13.23 -4.66 18.46
C ASN A 132 13.59 -5.27 17.09
N HIS A 133 13.25 -4.57 16.00
CA HIS A 133 13.80 -4.85 14.67
C HIS A 133 14.39 -3.57 14.04
N PRO A 134 15.71 -3.51 13.83
CA PRO A 134 16.32 -2.48 12.99
C PRO A 134 15.96 -2.69 11.51
N SER A 135 15.69 -1.62 10.78
CA SER A 135 15.48 -1.67 9.33
C SER A 135 16.63 -1.00 8.60
N THR A 136 17.27 -1.73 7.69
CA THR A 136 18.17 -1.12 6.71
C THR A 136 17.36 -0.66 5.50
N SER A 137 16.94 0.60 5.55
CA SER A 137 16.29 1.29 4.45
C SER A 137 17.26 1.52 3.29
N GLY A 138 16.86 1.13 2.09
CA GLY A 138 17.35 1.56 0.78
C GLY A 138 16.85 2.94 0.40
N HIS A 139 16.33 3.71 1.35
CA HIS A 139 16.17 5.14 1.18
C HIS A 139 17.57 5.76 1.27
N GLY A 140 18.19 5.97 0.10
CA GLY A 140 19.26 6.96 -0.03
C GLY A 140 18.82 8.32 0.55
N PRO A 141 19.76 9.24 0.81
CA PRO A 141 19.47 10.44 1.57
C PRO A 141 18.35 11.24 0.88
N SER A 142 17.26 11.51 1.61
CA SER A 142 16.55 12.76 1.41
C SER A 142 17.50 13.86 1.86
N GLN A 143 18.00 14.66 0.91
CA GLN A 143 18.81 15.82 1.25
C GLN A 143 17.99 16.80 2.11
N ARG A 144 18.37 16.93 3.39
CA ARG A 144 18.33 18.24 4.05
C ARG A 144 19.39 19.10 3.36
N ASN A 145 18.95 20.09 2.57
CA ASN A 145 19.82 21.03 1.87
C ASN A 145 20.64 21.87 2.86
N GLY A 146 21.86 21.41 3.16
CA GLY A 146 22.96 22.29 3.55
C GLY A 146 23.69 22.75 2.31
N SER A 147 23.77 24.06 2.10
CA SER A 147 24.57 24.69 1.04
C SER A 147 26.01 24.19 1.08
N SER A 148 26.38 23.31 0.15
CA SER A 148 27.77 23.11 -0.25
C SER A 148 27.83 22.54 -1.68
N SER A 149 28.83 22.99 -2.42
CA SER A 149 29.13 22.76 -3.84
C SER A 149 29.50 21.30 -4.21
N ARG A 150 28.93 20.29 -3.55
CA ARG A 150 29.19 18.88 -3.88
C ARG A 150 28.16 18.33 -4.88
N PRO A 151 28.56 17.44 -5.82
CA PRO A 151 27.63 16.79 -6.73
C PRO A 151 26.53 16.08 -5.93
N LYS A 152 25.27 16.31 -6.33
CA LYS A 152 24.08 15.77 -5.68
C LYS A 152 24.14 14.25 -5.71
N LEU A 153 24.04 13.61 -4.55
CA LEU A 153 23.95 12.16 -4.49
C LEU A 153 22.60 11.70 -5.04
N VAL A 154 22.60 10.98 -6.16
CA VAL A 154 21.39 10.39 -6.75
C VAL A 154 21.10 9.05 -6.05
N SER A 155 19.86 8.89 -5.59
CA SER A 155 19.42 7.65 -4.96
C SER A 155 19.36 6.54 -6.01
N ILE A 156 19.74 5.30 -5.68
CA ILE A 156 19.56 4.15 -6.60
C ILE A 156 18.11 4.06 -7.07
N ASN A 157 17.18 4.38 -6.15
CA ASN A 157 15.77 4.33 -6.47
C ASN A 157 15.38 5.31 -7.57
N ASP A 158 16.09 6.42 -7.80
CA ASP A 158 15.67 7.44 -8.76
C ASP A 158 15.64 6.91 -10.20
N ASP A 159 16.55 6.01 -10.55
CA ASP A 159 16.69 5.41 -11.88
C ASP A 159 15.82 4.17 -12.08
N LEU A 160 15.28 3.61 -11.00
CA LEU A 160 14.43 2.42 -11.04
C LEU A 160 12.98 2.78 -11.42
N LYS A 161 12.32 1.88 -12.17
CA LYS A 161 10.91 2.02 -12.53
C LYS A 161 10.13 0.79 -12.08
N SER A 162 9.20 0.95 -11.14
CA SER A 162 8.36 -0.16 -10.67
C SER A 162 7.53 -0.79 -11.79
N ALA A 163 7.19 -0.02 -12.83
CA ALA A 163 6.43 -0.50 -13.99
C ALA A 163 7.16 -1.58 -14.80
N ASP A 164 8.49 -1.65 -14.71
CA ASP A 164 9.30 -2.67 -15.39
C ASP A 164 9.18 -4.05 -14.72
N PHE A 165 8.61 -4.12 -13.51
CA PHE A 165 8.43 -5.32 -12.71
C PHE A 165 6.96 -5.48 -12.28
N PRO A 166 6.03 -5.74 -13.24
CA PRO A 166 4.62 -5.82 -12.94
C PRO A 166 4.31 -7.10 -12.15
N CYS A 167 3.56 -6.98 -11.06
CA CYS A 167 3.06 -8.11 -10.30
C CYS A 167 1.57 -7.94 -9.97
N ARG A 168 0.86 -9.04 -9.69
CA ARG A 168 -0.56 -9.01 -9.37
C ARG A 168 -0.78 -8.67 -7.90
N TRP A 169 -1.68 -7.70 -7.69
CA TRP A 169 -2.14 -7.25 -6.38
C TRP A 169 -3.63 -7.54 -6.25
N THR A 170 -4.04 -8.12 -5.14
CA THR A 170 -5.48 -8.26 -4.86
C THR A 170 -5.97 -7.03 -4.12
N THR A 171 -6.46 -6.04 -4.84
CA THR A 171 -6.96 -4.80 -4.21
C THR A 171 -8.17 -5.04 -3.30
N LEU A 172 -8.42 -4.15 -2.34
CA LEU A 172 -9.60 -4.25 -1.45
C LEU A 172 -10.94 -4.37 -2.21
N PRO A 173 -11.22 -3.58 -3.27
CA PRO A 173 -12.42 -3.76 -4.07
C PRO A 173 -12.52 -5.15 -4.72
N MET A 174 -11.39 -5.74 -5.13
CA MET A 174 -11.37 -7.10 -5.67
C MET A 174 -11.70 -8.13 -4.59
N LEU A 175 -11.18 -7.96 -3.35
CA LEU A 175 -11.53 -8.80 -2.21
C LEU A 175 -13.02 -8.72 -1.88
N TYR A 176 -13.59 -7.52 -1.77
CA TYR A 176 -15.04 -7.35 -1.52
C TYR A 176 -15.87 -8.10 -2.55
N ARG A 177 -15.55 -7.94 -3.84
CA ARG A 177 -16.26 -8.66 -4.90
C ARG A 177 -16.14 -10.17 -4.75
N LYS A 178 -14.92 -10.67 -4.54
CA LYS A 178 -14.68 -12.11 -4.46
C LYS A 178 -15.35 -12.73 -3.23
N PHE A 179 -15.25 -12.09 -2.07
CA PHE A 179 -15.88 -12.58 -0.84
C PHE A 179 -17.41 -12.63 -0.93
N ARG A 180 -18.04 -11.69 -1.66
CA ARG A 180 -19.48 -11.76 -1.97
C ARG A 180 -19.88 -12.99 -2.78
N GLU A 181 -18.99 -13.42 -3.68
CA GLU A 181 -19.24 -14.52 -4.61
C GLU A 181 -18.90 -15.89 -4.00
N LEU A 182 -18.38 -15.93 -2.76
CA LEU A 182 -18.03 -17.18 -2.09
C LEU A 182 -19.26 -17.93 -1.58
N PRO A 183 -19.24 -19.28 -1.61
CA PRO A 183 -20.20 -20.10 -0.89
C PRO A 183 -20.20 -19.79 0.61
N LEU A 184 -21.35 -19.98 1.27
CA LEU A 184 -21.49 -19.83 2.73
C LEU A 184 -20.61 -20.80 3.53
N THR A 185 -20.12 -21.86 2.90
CA THR A 185 -19.20 -22.84 3.50
C THR A 185 -17.73 -22.51 3.26
N ALA A 186 -17.42 -21.47 2.49
CA ALA A 186 -16.04 -21.12 2.20
C ALA A 186 -15.32 -20.60 3.44
N GLU A 187 -14.07 -21.00 3.62
CA GLU A 187 -13.23 -20.58 4.74
C GLU A 187 -11.91 -20.01 4.21
N VAL A 188 -11.31 -19.14 5.02
CA VAL A 188 -10.05 -18.47 4.70
C VAL A 188 -8.99 -18.92 5.69
N CYS A 189 -7.78 -19.18 5.22
CA CYS A 189 -6.59 -19.26 6.06
C CYS A 189 -5.56 -18.25 5.57
N GLY A 190 -4.61 -17.86 6.42
CA GLY A 190 -3.57 -16.91 6.08
C GLY A 190 -2.20 -17.34 6.57
N TRP A 191 -1.15 -16.89 5.88
CA TRP A 191 0.24 -17.04 6.27
C TRP A 191 1.08 -15.86 5.78
N ASP A 192 2.30 -15.77 6.31
CA ASP A 192 3.27 -14.70 5.99
C ASP A 192 4.62 -15.33 5.61
N PHE A 193 5.38 -14.65 4.75
CA PHE A 193 6.73 -15.10 4.39
C PHE A 193 7.77 -14.57 5.39
N ALA A 194 8.58 -15.46 5.97
CA ALA A 194 9.64 -15.06 6.89
C ALA A 194 10.73 -14.28 6.15
N ASP A 195 11.16 -13.12 6.67
CA ASP A 195 12.18 -12.27 6.03
C ASP A 195 11.92 -12.02 4.53
N ALA A 196 10.65 -11.93 4.12
CA ALA A 196 10.16 -11.94 2.74
C ALA A 196 11.20 -11.59 1.64
N PHE A 197 11.45 -10.30 1.40
CA PHE A 197 12.33 -9.84 0.31
C PHE A 197 13.76 -10.39 0.38
N TYR A 198 14.25 -10.79 1.55
CA TYR A 198 15.60 -11.36 1.70
C TYR A 198 15.71 -12.80 1.21
N GLN A 199 14.60 -13.47 0.92
CA GLN A 199 14.61 -14.79 0.28
C GLN A 199 15.04 -14.72 -1.20
N LEU A 200 15.05 -13.52 -1.80
CA LEU A 200 15.41 -13.30 -3.20
C LEU A 200 16.81 -12.66 -3.31
N PRO A 201 17.85 -13.41 -3.70
CA PRO A 201 19.21 -12.90 -3.77
C PRO A 201 19.37 -11.88 -4.92
N LEU A 202 20.22 -10.89 -4.71
CA LEU A 202 20.68 -9.96 -5.74
C LEU A 202 21.54 -10.71 -6.77
N ARG A 203 21.30 -10.39 -8.05
CA ARG A 203 22.23 -10.73 -9.14
C ARG A 203 23.62 -10.15 -8.84
N TRP A 204 24.66 -10.90 -9.17
CA TRP A 204 26.04 -10.61 -8.73
C TRP A 204 26.53 -9.22 -9.13
N ASP A 205 26.19 -8.75 -10.33
CA ASP A 205 26.60 -7.45 -10.89
C ASP A 205 25.86 -6.25 -10.24
N GLN A 206 24.84 -6.52 -9.44
CA GLN A 206 24.08 -5.49 -8.70
C GLN A 206 24.61 -5.26 -7.29
N ARG A 207 25.47 -6.14 -6.78
CA ARG A 207 25.90 -6.14 -5.37
C ARG A 207 26.87 -4.99 -5.04
N SER A 208 27.73 -4.61 -5.97
CA SER A 208 28.62 -3.44 -5.84
C SER A 208 27.82 -2.14 -5.70
N SER A 209 26.58 -2.12 -6.17
CA SER A 209 25.64 -1.00 -5.97
C SER A 209 24.94 -0.99 -4.61
N MET A 210 25.05 -2.07 -3.83
CA MET A 210 24.23 -2.30 -2.64
C MET A 210 25.04 -2.43 -1.35
N CYS A 211 26.29 -1.95 -1.31
CA CYS A 211 27.14 -2.08 -0.13
C CYS A 211 26.63 -1.25 1.06
N ILE A 212 27.12 -1.58 2.26
CA ILE A 212 26.84 -0.92 3.52
C ILE A 212 28.16 -0.43 4.11
N LEU A 213 28.21 0.82 4.57
CA LEU A 213 29.29 1.30 5.44
C LEU A 213 28.87 1.08 6.89
N TRP A 214 29.65 0.34 7.68
CA TRP A 214 29.40 0.21 9.12
C TRP A 214 30.72 0.10 9.89
N ARG A 215 30.86 0.86 10.98
CA ARG A 215 32.09 0.92 11.81
C ARG A 215 33.38 1.15 10.99
N GLY A 216 33.29 1.90 9.90
CA GLY A 216 34.42 2.22 9.02
C GLY A 216 34.76 1.14 7.98
N LEU A 217 34.05 0.01 7.98
CA LEU A 217 34.27 -1.11 7.06
C LEU A 217 33.08 -1.29 6.12
N ILE A 218 33.33 -2.00 5.02
CA ILE A 218 32.35 -2.24 3.96
C ILE A 218 31.78 -3.64 4.07
N PHE A 219 30.46 -3.75 3.92
CA PHE A 219 29.75 -5.01 3.80
C PHE A 219 29.01 -5.05 2.46
N VAL A 220 29.16 -6.15 1.73
CA VAL A 220 28.49 -6.37 0.45
C VAL A 220 27.16 -7.06 0.71
N ARG A 221 26.05 -6.50 0.18
CA ARG A 221 24.74 -7.16 0.26
C ARG A 221 24.63 -8.28 -0.76
N ARG A 222 24.11 -9.42 -0.32
CA ARG A 222 23.70 -10.53 -1.20
C ARG A 222 22.20 -10.55 -1.50
N VAL A 223 21.40 -9.82 -0.71
CA VAL A 223 19.94 -9.73 -0.81
C VAL A 223 19.51 -8.25 -0.87
N PRO A 224 18.33 -7.91 -1.41
CA PRO A 224 17.90 -6.52 -1.54
C PRO A 224 17.78 -5.85 -0.17
N CYS A 225 17.80 -4.51 -0.15
CA CYS A 225 17.45 -3.74 1.02
C CYS A 225 15.94 -3.44 1.07
N PHE A 226 15.44 -3.13 2.27
CA PHE A 226 14.06 -2.70 2.44
C PHE A 226 13.85 -1.32 1.80
N GLY A 227 12.73 -1.04 1.14
CA GLY A 227 12.49 0.28 0.52
C GLY A 227 13.12 0.47 -0.87
N GLY A 228 13.60 -0.59 -1.51
CA GLY A 228 13.90 -0.59 -2.94
C GLY A 228 12.62 -0.44 -3.78
N ARG A 229 12.65 0.42 -4.81
CA ARG A 229 11.49 0.77 -5.64
C ARG A 229 10.94 -0.40 -6.46
N THR A 230 11.79 -1.33 -6.86
CA THR A 230 11.45 -2.52 -7.67
C THR A 230 11.31 -3.79 -6.83
N THR A 231 11.83 -3.81 -5.59
CA THR A 231 11.82 -4.97 -4.69
C THR A 231 10.43 -5.61 -4.53
N PRO A 232 9.34 -4.85 -4.31
CA PRO A 232 8.00 -5.45 -4.22
C PRO A 232 7.54 -6.11 -5.53
N GLY A 233 7.93 -5.56 -6.69
CA GLY A 233 7.59 -6.12 -7.99
C GLY A 233 8.31 -7.44 -8.26
N VAL A 234 9.62 -7.47 -8.02
CA VAL A 234 10.45 -8.69 -8.18
C VAL A 234 9.97 -9.80 -7.26
N PHE A 235 9.72 -9.50 -5.98
CA PHE A 235 9.11 -10.45 -5.04
C PHE A 235 7.72 -10.89 -5.49
N GLY A 236 6.90 -9.92 -5.91
CA GLY A 236 5.54 -10.14 -6.39
C GLY A 236 5.48 -11.11 -7.56
N ASN A 237 6.47 -11.13 -8.46
CA ASN A 237 6.56 -12.09 -9.57
C ASN A 237 6.74 -13.53 -9.07
N VAL A 238 7.59 -13.75 -8.08
CA VAL A 238 7.80 -15.09 -7.51
C VAL A 238 6.57 -15.53 -6.72
N ALA A 239 5.94 -14.60 -5.99
CA ALA A 239 4.67 -14.84 -5.32
C ALA A 239 3.52 -15.11 -6.31
N ASP A 240 3.52 -14.45 -7.48
CA ASP A 240 2.54 -14.68 -8.55
C ASP A 240 2.64 -16.11 -9.08
N LEU A 241 3.85 -16.55 -9.44
CA LEU A 241 4.04 -17.92 -9.88
C LEU A 241 3.68 -18.93 -8.77
N THR A 242 4.02 -18.61 -7.51
CA THR A 242 3.65 -19.47 -6.37
C THR A 242 2.14 -19.60 -6.23
N GLN A 243 1.39 -18.51 -6.39
CA GLN A 243 -0.07 -18.51 -6.45
C GLN A 243 -0.58 -19.44 -7.56
N ASP A 244 -0.08 -19.29 -8.79
CA ASP A 244 -0.54 -20.10 -9.93
C ASP A 244 -0.29 -21.61 -9.68
N LEU A 245 0.87 -21.94 -9.10
CA LEU A 245 1.23 -23.32 -8.76
C LEU A 245 0.35 -23.90 -7.64
N VAL A 246 -0.02 -23.10 -6.64
CA VAL A 246 -0.91 -23.53 -5.56
C VAL A 246 -2.33 -23.75 -6.08
N GLU A 247 -2.89 -22.79 -6.83
CA GLU A 247 -4.24 -22.90 -7.40
C GLU A 247 -4.34 -24.07 -8.40
N TRP A 248 -3.28 -24.35 -9.16
CA TRP A 248 -3.19 -25.54 -10.00
C TRP A 248 -3.14 -26.84 -9.20
N LYS A 249 -2.36 -26.88 -8.12
CA LYS A 249 -2.17 -28.10 -7.32
C LYS A 249 -3.42 -28.45 -6.50
N PHE A 250 -4.16 -27.44 -6.06
CA PHE A 250 -5.32 -27.59 -5.19
C PHE A 250 -6.58 -26.98 -5.85
N PRO A 251 -7.25 -27.72 -6.76
CA PRO A 251 -8.52 -27.27 -7.33
C PRO A 251 -9.52 -26.92 -6.23
N GLY A 252 -10.17 -25.75 -6.34
CA GLY A 252 -11.06 -25.23 -5.30
C GLY A 252 -10.38 -24.33 -4.26
N VAL A 253 -9.07 -24.08 -4.40
CA VAL A 253 -8.37 -23.01 -3.69
C VAL A 253 -8.26 -21.76 -4.57
N SER A 254 -8.43 -20.59 -3.96
CA SER A 254 -8.07 -19.30 -4.55
C SER A 254 -7.12 -18.56 -3.62
N ILE A 255 -6.04 -18.01 -4.17
CA ILE A 255 -5.04 -17.26 -3.42
C ILE A 255 -5.25 -15.76 -3.60
N PHE A 256 -5.14 -15.04 -2.49
CA PHE A 256 -5.12 -13.59 -2.42
C PHE A 256 -3.83 -13.16 -1.75
N LYS A 257 -3.18 -12.14 -2.32
CA LYS A 257 -1.95 -11.61 -1.76
C LYS A 257 -1.88 -10.10 -1.86
N MET A 258 -1.29 -9.53 -0.82
CA MET A 258 -0.90 -8.12 -0.68
C MET A 258 0.57 -8.10 -0.28
N VAL A 259 1.48 -8.04 -1.25
CA VAL A 259 2.92 -8.29 -1.03
C VAL A 259 3.17 -9.68 -0.42
N ASP A 260 3.57 -9.73 0.84
CA ASP A 260 3.98 -10.84 1.68
C ASP A 260 2.82 -11.40 2.52
N ASP A 261 1.77 -10.61 2.74
CA ASP A 261 0.52 -11.06 3.37
C ASP A 261 -0.27 -11.93 2.37
N VAL A 262 -0.42 -13.23 2.65
CA VAL A 262 -1.13 -14.19 1.79
C VAL A 262 -2.33 -14.80 2.51
N CYS A 263 -3.44 -14.93 1.81
CA CYS A 263 -4.61 -15.70 2.21
C CYS A 263 -5.01 -16.71 1.14
N ALA A 264 -5.48 -17.87 1.57
CA ALA A 264 -6.14 -18.84 0.72
C ALA A 264 -7.61 -18.94 1.11
N VAL A 265 -8.49 -19.09 0.13
CA VAL A 265 -9.88 -19.49 0.33
C VAL A 265 -10.07 -20.89 -0.21
N ARG A 266 -10.73 -21.75 0.58
CA ARG A 266 -11.15 -23.09 0.13
C ARG A 266 -12.66 -23.14 -0.04
N THR A 267 -13.11 -23.88 -1.05
CA THR A 267 -14.54 -24.22 -1.24
C THR A 267 -14.87 -25.65 -0.83
N SER A 268 -13.87 -26.44 -0.42
CA SER A 268 -14.02 -27.81 0.10
C SER A 268 -13.17 -27.99 1.35
N ASP A 269 -13.78 -28.55 2.39
CA ASP A 269 -13.19 -28.89 3.68
C ASP A 269 -12.09 -29.97 3.60
N ALA A 270 -12.10 -30.79 2.54
CA ALA A 270 -11.09 -31.80 2.26
C ALA A 270 -9.68 -31.22 2.03
N ILE A 271 -9.58 -29.93 1.69
CA ILE A 271 -8.30 -29.26 1.44
C ILE A 271 -7.69 -28.82 2.77
N SER A 272 -6.62 -29.52 3.18
CA SER A 272 -5.85 -29.17 4.37
C SER A 272 -4.97 -27.94 4.14
N GLN A 273 -4.95 -27.02 5.11
CA GLN A 273 -4.02 -25.88 5.09
C GLN A 273 -2.57 -26.38 5.12
N GLU A 274 -2.27 -27.38 5.94
CA GLU A 274 -0.90 -27.91 6.04
C GLU A 274 -0.44 -28.53 4.72
N ALA A 275 -1.34 -29.11 3.92
CA ALA A 275 -0.98 -29.58 2.59
C ALA A 275 -0.56 -28.42 1.67
N ILE A 276 -1.26 -27.27 1.75
CA ILE A 276 -0.90 -26.05 1.01
C ILE A 276 0.44 -25.51 1.51
N LEU A 277 0.61 -25.34 2.82
CA LEU A 277 1.85 -24.81 3.39
C LEU A 277 3.04 -25.73 3.10
N HIS A 278 2.88 -27.05 3.22
CA HIS A 278 3.89 -28.03 2.83
C HIS A 278 4.24 -27.91 1.34
N PHE A 279 3.26 -27.70 0.45
CA PHE A 279 3.54 -27.45 -0.96
C PHE A 279 4.33 -26.15 -1.18
N VAL A 280 3.98 -25.07 -0.47
CA VAL A 280 4.71 -23.79 -0.54
C VAL A 280 6.14 -23.96 0.00
N ARG A 281 6.34 -24.65 1.12
CA ARG A 281 7.67 -25.00 1.66
C ARG A 281 8.46 -25.89 0.69
N SER A 282 7.80 -26.77 -0.08
CA SER A 282 8.46 -27.59 -1.11
C SER A 282 9.01 -26.78 -2.29
N LEU A 283 8.62 -25.51 -2.44
CA LEU A 283 9.24 -24.56 -3.38
C LEU A 283 10.47 -23.86 -2.77
N GLY A 284 10.78 -24.14 -1.49
CA GLY A 284 11.85 -23.50 -0.74
C GLY A 284 11.46 -22.21 -0.03
N TRP A 285 10.18 -21.82 -0.03
CA TRP A 285 9.74 -20.67 0.75
C TRP A 285 9.88 -20.92 2.25
N ARG A 286 10.46 -19.95 2.97
CA ARG A 286 10.40 -19.88 4.42
C ARG A 286 9.15 -19.10 4.83
N LEU A 287 8.36 -19.70 5.72
CA LEU A 287 7.14 -19.11 6.25
C LEU A 287 7.37 -18.63 7.69
N ALA A 288 6.66 -17.59 8.11
CA ALA A 288 6.68 -17.13 9.48
C ALA A 288 5.68 -17.97 10.29
N GLU A 289 6.15 -19.09 10.87
CA GLU A 289 5.29 -20.12 11.51
C GLU A 289 4.41 -19.60 12.67
N GLN A 290 4.79 -18.47 13.29
CA GLN A 290 4.03 -17.83 14.38
C GLN A 290 2.99 -16.82 13.88
N LYS A 291 2.94 -16.56 12.56
CA LYS A 291 2.01 -15.61 11.95
C LYS A 291 1.01 -16.32 11.06
N GLY A 292 -0.11 -15.65 10.83
CA GLY A 292 -1.21 -16.17 10.02
C GLY A 292 -2.36 -16.66 10.89
N PHE A 293 -3.25 -17.44 10.28
CA PHE A 293 -4.43 -17.97 10.93
C PHE A 293 -4.94 -19.20 10.18
N THR A 294 -5.67 -20.06 10.90
CA THR A 294 -6.26 -21.28 10.33
C THR A 294 -7.57 -21.01 9.61
N TRP A 295 -8.13 -22.02 8.94
CA TRP A 295 -9.45 -21.95 8.30
C TRP A 295 -10.49 -21.36 9.25
N THR A 296 -11.06 -20.23 8.83
CA THR A 296 -12.07 -19.49 9.57
C THR A 296 -12.88 -18.61 8.62
N ARG A 297 -14.04 -18.15 9.09
CA ARG A 297 -14.88 -17.15 8.41
C ARG A 297 -14.77 -15.76 9.04
N GLN A 298 -14.06 -15.66 10.17
CA GLN A 298 -13.74 -14.42 10.88
C GLN A 298 -12.23 -14.34 11.07
N PHE A 299 -11.59 -13.31 10.50
CA PHE A 299 -10.13 -13.22 10.50
C PHE A 299 -9.63 -11.78 10.35
N VAL A 300 -8.37 -11.58 10.75
CA VAL A 300 -7.67 -10.31 10.55
C VAL A 300 -6.70 -10.45 9.39
N HIS A 301 -6.83 -9.63 8.36
CA HIS A 301 -5.91 -9.61 7.23
C HIS A 301 -5.63 -8.17 6.77
N VAL A 302 -4.35 -7.81 6.64
CA VAL A 302 -3.87 -6.45 6.28
C VAL A 302 -4.45 -5.36 7.21
N GLY A 303 -4.67 -5.72 8.49
CA GLY A 303 -5.22 -4.84 9.53
C GLY A 303 -6.70 -4.52 9.37
N ILE A 304 -7.46 -5.40 8.70
CA ILE A 304 -8.91 -5.37 8.60
C ILE A 304 -9.46 -6.62 9.28
N ASP A 305 -10.46 -6.45 10.14
CA ASP A 305 -11.29 -7.51 10.69
C ASP A 305 -12.36 -7.86 9.65
N TRP A 306 -12.31 -9.07 9.12
CA TRP A 306 -13.25 -9.60 8.15
C TRP A 306 -14.21 -10.55 8.83
N ASP A 307 -15.50 -10.39 8.55
CA ASP A 307 -16.55 -11.33 8.93
C ASP A 307 -17.32 -11.73 7.66
N LEU A 308 -17.13 -12.97 7.21
CA LEU A 308 -17.79 -13.50 6.01
C LEU A 308 -19.24 -13.95 6.28
N ASP A 309 -19.66 -14.09 7.54
CA ASP A 309 -21.03 -14.43 7.92
C ASP A 309 -21.91 -13.18 7.95
N LEU A 310 -21.39 -12.09 8.54
CA LEU A 310 -22.03 -10.78 8.55
C LEU A 310 -21.74 -9.98 7.27
N MET A 311 -20.84 -10.45 6.41
CA MET A 311 -20.36 -9.75 5.21
C MET A 311 -19.85 -8.33 5.56
N THR A 312 -19.07 -8.21 6.63
CA THR A 312 -18.53 -6.92 7.11
C THR A 312 -17.02 -6.85 7.15
N ALA A 313 -16.47 -5.68 6.83
CA ALA A 313 -15.06 -5.37 6.93
C ALA A 313 -14.85 -4.17 7.85
N ARG A 314 -14.08 -4.35 8.93
CA ARG A 314 -13.82 -3.32 9.95
C ARG A 314 -12.34 -2.99 10.06
N VAL A 315 -12.01 -1.72 10.27
CA VAL A 315 -10.63 -1.33 10.63
C VAL A 315 -10.32 -1.82 12.04
N THR A 316 -9.25 -2.62 12.20
CA THR A 316 -8.78 -3.08 13.52
C THR A 316 -8.54 -1.91 14.48
N ASP A 317 -8.82 -2.13 15.76
CA ASP A 317 -8.61 -1.10 16.80
C ASP A 317 -7.15 -0.67 16.89
N GLN A 318 -6.22 -1.62 16.70
CA GLN A 318 -4.78 -1.31 16.67
C GLN A 318 -4.42 -0.34 15.53
N LYS A 319 -4.93 -0.59 14.31
CA LYS A 319 -4.65 0.26 13.14
C LYS A 319 -5.34 1.62 13.29
N ARG A 320 -6.56 1.64 13.84
CA ARG A 320 -7.30 2.86 14.20
C ARG A 320 -6.51 3.73 15.18
N MET A 321 -6.03 3.17 16.29
CA MET A 321 -5.26 3.90 17.31
C MET A 321 -3.95 4.46 16.75
N ARG A 322 -3.25 3.71 15.90
CA ARG A 322 -2.05 4.22 15.21
C ARG A 322 -2.34 5.43 14.33
N TYR A 323 -3.47 5.43 13.62
CA TYR A 323 -3.84 6.56 12.79
C TYR A 323 -4.27 7.78 13.61
N ILE A 324 -4.95 7.58 14.74
CA ILE A 324 -5.24 8.66 15.69
C ILE A 324 -3.95 9.27 16.24
N ASP A 325 -2.99 8.45 16.69
CA ASP A 325 -1.69 8.94 17.17
C ASP A 325 -0.91 9.70 16.08
N ALA A 326 -0.91 9.18 14.84
CA ALA A 326 -0.31 9.87 13.70
C ALA A 326 -0.99 11.22 13.41
N LEU A 327 -2.31 11.30 13.54
CA LEU A 327 -3.07 12.54 13.39
C LEU A 327 -2.76 13.54 14.51
N VAL A 328 -2.67 13.09 15.77
CA VAL A 328 -2.33 13.95 16.92
C VAL A 328 -0.92 14.54 16.74
N LYS A 329 0.07 13.71 16.43
CA LYS A 329 1.44 14.15 16.10
C LYS A 329 1.46 15.06 14.85
N GLY A 330 0.54 14.83 13.92
CA GLY A 330 0.30 15.65 12.74
C GLY A 330 -0.27 17.03 13.07
N SER A 331 -1.15 17.15 14.06
CA SER A 331 -1.83 18.41 14.38
C SER A 331 -1.03 19.35 15.27
N CYS A 332 -0.02 18.86 16.01
CA CYS A 332 0.76 19.69 16.94
C CYS A 332 1.80 20.61 16.29
N ALA A 333 2.11 20.46 15.00
CA ALA A 333 3.12 21.29 14.34
C ALA A 333 2.49 22.28 13.36
N ASP A 334 2.79 23.57 13.54
CA ASP A 334 2.30 24.66 12.67
C ASP A 334 2.77 24.54 11.22
N GLN A 335 3.88 23.85 10.98
CA GLN A 335 4.44 23.62 9.66
C GLN A 335 4.67 22.13 9.43
N LYS A 336 4.27 21.64 8.26
CA LYS A 336 4.42 20.24 7.87
C LYS A 336 5.19 20.07 6.58
N GLU A 337 6.08 19.09 6.56
CA GLU A 337 6.77 18.67 5.36
C GLU A 337 5.83 17.89 4.43
N ARG A 338 6.12 17.91 3.13
CA ARG A 338 5.35 17.18 2.12
C ARG A 338 5.25 15.68 2.45
N SER A 339 6.34 15.07 2.91
CA SER A 339 6.43 13.66 3.30
C SER A 339 5.47 13.30 4.43
N GLU A 340 5.31 14.19 5.43
CA GLU A 340 4.37 14.00 6.54
C GLU A 340 2.92 14.03 6.04
N VAL A 341 2.58 15.05 5.22
CA VAL A 341 1.23 15.19 4.66
C VAL A 341 0.90 14.00 3.75
N GLU A 342 1.82 13.57 2.89
CA GLU A 342 1.63 12.40 2.02
C GLU A 342 1.48 11.10 2.81
N SER A 343 2.24 10.93 3.89
CA SER A 343 2.15 9.76 4.77
C SER A 343 0.78 9.65 5.45
N VAL A 344 0.29 10.76 6.02
CA VAL A 344 -1.05 10.83 6.61
C VAL A 344 -2.12 10.62 5.54
N THR A 345 -2.01 11.30 4.39
CA THR A 345 -2.96 11.18 3.27
C THR A 345 -3.08 9.74 2.77
N ARG A 346 -1.96 9.02 2.65
CA ARG A 346 -1.94 7.60 2.24
C ARG A 346 -2.62 6.71 3.29
N SER A 347 -2.34 6.97 4.56
CA SER A 347 -2.92 6.21 5.68
C SER A 347 -4.44 6.39 5.76
N LEU A 348 -4.92 7.63 5.69
CA LEU A 348 -6.35 7.94 5.67
C LEU A 348 -7.01 7.47 4.37
N GLY A 349 -6.29 7.51 3.24
CA GLY A 349 -6.72 6.93 1.98
C GLY A 349 -7.06 5.45 2.12
N TYR A 350 -6.22 4.68 2.83
CA TYR A 350 -6.48 3.28 3.14
C TYR A 350 -7.76 3.10 3.97
N VAL A 351 -7.92 3.89 5.05
CA VAL A 351 -9.15 3.87 5.86
C VAL A 351 -10.37 4.20 5.01
N ALA A 352 -10.28 5.18 4.12
CA ALA A 352 -11.37 5.61 3.27
C ALA A 352 -11.76 4.57 2.20
N TYR A 353 -10.92 3.54 1.94
CA TYR A 353 -11.35 2.37 1.16
C TYR A 353 -12.32 1.47 1.93
N ILE A 354 -12.16 1.41 3.25
CA ILE A 354 -13.03 0.65 4.14
C ILE A 354 -14.25 1.49 4.52
N LEU A 355 -14.08 2.81 4.69
CA LEU A 355 -15.14 3.74 5.07
C LEU A 355 -15.35 4.78 3.97
N PRO A 356 -16.12 4.45 2.91
CA PRO A 356 -16.30 5.32 1.75
C PRO A 356 -16.85 6.71 2.08
N ALA A 357 -17.64 6.83 3.15
CA ALA A 357 -18.20 8.12 3.58
C ALA A 357 -17.13 9.13 3.99
N LEU A 358 -15.98 8.67 4.49
CA LEU A 358 -14.88 9.54 4.87
C LEU A 358 -14.04 10.01 3.68
N ARG A 359 -14.23 9.46 2.47
CA ARG A 359 -13.42 9.82 1.28
C ARG A 359 -13.53 11.29 0.91
N THR A 360 -14.69 11.91 1.10
CA THR A 360 -14.92 13.33 0.82
C THR A 360 -14.02 14.23 1.68
N HIS A 361 -13.54 13.72 2.82
CA HIS A 361 -12.65 14.42 3.75
C HIS A 361 -11.16 14.23 3.43
N LEU A 362 -10.81 13.67 2.27
CA LEU A 362 -9.42 13.62 1.78
C LEU A 362 -9.07 14.80 0.85
N ASN A 363 -10.07 15.56 0.39
CA ASN A 363 -9.85 16.53 -0.68
C ASN A 363 -8.92 17.70 -0.27
N CYS A 364 -8.98 18.24 0.94
CA CYS A 364 -8.04 19.29 1.36
C CYS A 364 -6.62 18.74 1.52
N LEU A 365 -6.48 17.50 2.01
CA LEU A 365 -5.18 16.82 2.07
C LEU A 365 -4.57 16.62 0.68
N TYR A 366 -5.37 16.21 -0.31
CA TYR A 366 -4.91 16.16 -1.70
C TYR A 366 -4.57 17.54 -2.27
N ARG A 367 -5.37 18.59 -1.98
CA ARG A 367 -5.04 19.97 -2.37
C ARG A 367 -3.71 20.41 -1.79
N GLN A 368 -3.46 20.10 -0.52
CA GLN A 368 -2.22 20.42 0.17
C GLN A 368 -1.04 19.69 -0.49
N CYS A 369 -1.17 18.38 -0.78
CA CYS A 369 -0.15 17.62 -1.51
C CYS A 369 0.16 18.25 -2.89
N ILE A 370 -0.86 18.68 -3.63
CA ILE A 370 -0.69 19.35 -4.94
C ILE A 370 -0.06 20.73 -4.78
N ALA A 371 -0.45 21.51 -3.77
CA ALA A 371 0.09 22.84 -3.49
C ALA A 371 1.57 22.81 -3.10
N HIS A 372 2.05 21.69 -2.55
CA HIS A 372 3.49 21.46 -2.38
C HIS A 372 4.22 21.36 -3.75
N GLY A 373 3.53 20.95 -4.82
CA GLY A 373 4.01 20.93 -6.21
C GLY A 373 5.11 19.91 -6.50
N ASP A 374 5.42 19.70 -7.78
CA ASP A 374 6.49 18.80 -8.27
C ASP A 374 7.90 19.39 -8.20
N ARG A 375 8.03 20.63 -7.72
CA ARG A 375 9.33 21.29 -7.67
C ARG A 375 10.19 20.59 -6.61
N LYS A 376 11.18 19.83 -7.08
CA LYS A 376 12.39 19.35 -6.38
C LYS A 376 13.18 20.45 -5.64
N ALA A 377 12.65 21.68 -5.56
CA ALA A 377 13.27 22.82 -4.92
C ALA A 377 12.68 23.03 -3.51
N VAL A 378 13.43 22.51 -2.54
CA VAL A 378 13.35 22.80 -1.10
C VAL A 378 12.14 22.19 -0.39
N SER A 379 12.41 21.23 0.49
CA SER A 379 11.56 20.75 1.58
C SER A 379 11.21 21.89 2.53
N ARG A 380 10.39 22.85 2.09
CA ARG A 380 9.86 23.88 2.98
C ARG A 380 8.63 23.31 3.63
N ALA A 381 8.72 23.08 4.95
CA ALA A 381 7.55 22.84 5.76
C ALA A 381 6.57 23.99 5.51
N ARG A 382 5.36 23.66 5.06
CA ARG A 382 4.31 24.66 4.78
C ARG A 382 3.34 24.66 5.95
N ARG A 383 2.82 25.84 6.27
CA ARG A 383 1.66 25.92 7.14
C ARG A 383 0.50 25.20 6.48
N LEU A 384 -0.20 24.37 7.25
CA LEU A 384 -1.46 23.81 6.82
C LEU A 384 -2.48 24.93 6.72
N ASP A 385 -3.25 24.97 5.64
CA ASP A 385 -4.38 25.88 5.58
C ASP A 385 -5.44 25.45 6.62
N ARG A 386 -6.30 26.40 7.02
CA ARG A 386 -7.31 26.16 8.05
C ARG A 386 -8.25 25.00 7.71
N ARG A 387 -8.63 24.83 6.44
CA ARG A 387 -9.53 23.76 6.00
C ARG A 387 -8.87 22.39 6.08
N THR A 388 -7.57 22.32 5.80
CA THR A 388 -6.77 21.10 5.98
C THR A 388 -6.69 20.72 7.46
N TYR A 389 -6.50 21.70 8.35
CA TYR A 389 -6.54 21.45 9.81
C TYR A 389 -7.92 20.97 10.27
N ASP A 390 -8.99 21.64 9.84
CA ASP A 390 -10.36 21.26 10.18
C ASP A 390 -10.68 19.83 9.68
N GLN A 391 -10.14 19.39 8.54
CA GLN A 391 -10.26 18.01 8.07
C GLN A 391 -9.47 17.01 8.90
N LEU A 392 -8.23 17.32 9.30
CA LEU A 392 -7.45 16.45 10.18
C LEU A 392 -8.17 16.25 11.53
N GLU A 393 -8.75 17.32 12.07
CA GLU A 393 -9.55 17.27 13.28
C GLU A 393 -10.85 16.48 13.09
N TYR A 394 -11.52 16.62 11.93
CA TYR A 394 -12.66 15.78 11.56
C TYR A 394 -12.26 14.30 11.56
N TRP A 395 -11.18 13.92 10.87
CA TRP A 395 -10.66 12.55 10.87
C TRP A 395 -10.35 12.04 12.28
N ARG A 396 -9.72 12.87 13.11
CA ARG A 396 -9.41 12.52 14.50
C ARG A 396 -10.68 12.22 15.29
N ARG A 397 -11.70 13.07 15.20
CA ARG A 397 -12.99 12.88 15.87
C ARG A 397 -13.72 11.66 15.34
N SER A 398 -13.81 11.51 14.02
CA SER A 398 -14.44 10.38 13.38
C SER A 398 -13.79 9.08 13.86
N LEU A 399 -12.46 8.95 13.81
CA LEU A 399 -11.73 7.76 14.25
C LEU A 399 -11.78 7.52 15.76
N SER A 400 -11.98 8.56 16.57
CA SER A 400 -12.08 8.43 18.04
C SER A 400 -13.50 8.10 18.52
N SER A 401 -14.49 8.11 17.64
CA SER A 401 -15.88 7.79 18.02
C SER A 401 -16.03 6.32 18.42
N GLU A 402 -17.03 6.03 19.27
CA GLU A 402 -17.28 4.68 19.80
C GLU A 402 -17.99 3.74 18.80
N GLY A 403 -18.27 4.22 17.59
CA GLY A 403 -18.97 3.43 16.57
C GLY A 403 -18.11 2.32 15.95
N PRO A 404 -18.73 1.25 15.42
CA PRO A 404 -18.01 0.26 14.63
C PRO A 404 -17.53 0.90 13.32
N PHE A 405 -16.22 0.94 13.10
CA PHE A 405 -15.58 1.38 11.85
C PHE A 405 -15.68 0.28 10.80
N SER A 406 -16.91 -0.10 10.49
CA SER A 406 -17.26 -1.25 9.68
C SER A 406 -18.00 -0.82 8.41
N THR A 407 -17.80 -1.58 7.34
CA THR A 407 -18.59 -1.47 6.11
C THR A 407 -19.12 -2.83 5.74
N SER A 408 -20.41 -2.88 5.41
CA SER A 408 -20.98 -4.05 4.76
C SER A 408 -20.44 -4.12 3.33
N PHE A 409 -19.95 -5.30 2.97
CA PHE A 409 -19.68 -5.66 1.60
C PHE A 409 -20.73 -6.61 1.06
N GLU A 410 -21.96 -6.62 1.55
CA GLU A 410 -23.04 -7.36 0.89
C GLU A 410 -23.27 -6.87 -0.55
N ALA A 411 -23.88 -7.74 -1.37
CA ALA A 411 -24.39 -7.31 -2.66
C ALA A 411 -25.48 -6.26 -2.45
N LEU A 412 -25.43 -5.20 -3.26
CA LEU A 412 -26.49 -4.20 -3.22
C LEU A 412 -27.81 -4.88 -3.60
N PRO A 413 -28.92 -4.57 -2.90
CA PRO A 413 -30.25 -4.99 -3.32
C PRO A 413 -30.48 -4.62 -4.79
N ILE A 414 -31.30 -5.38 -5.50
CA ILE A 414 -31.69 -5.04 -6.88
C ILE A 414 -32.21 -3.60 -6.86
N PRO A 415 -31.62 -2.68 -7.64
CA PRO A 415 -32.02 -1.29 -7.61
C PRO A 415 -33.46 -1.17 -8.03
N LEU A 416 -34.18 -0.30 -7.34
CA LEU A 416 -35.52 0.08 -7.69
C LEU A 416 -35.53 0.67 -9.12
N LYS A 417 -36.48 0.22 -9.95
CA LYS A 417 -36.70 0.73 -11.32
C LYS A 417 -37.49 2.05 -11.33
N LEU A 418 -37.23 2.97 -10.41
CA LEU A 418 -37.77 4.33 -10.56
C LEU A 418 -36.89 5.09 -11.56
N ALA A 419 -37.53 5.84 -12.46
CA ALA A 419 -36.84 6.82 -13.28
C ALA A 419 -36.48 8.01 -12.38
N LEU A 420 -35.27 8.01 -11.85
CA LEU A 420 -34.70 9.10 -11.06
C LEU A 420 -33.65 9.80 -11.91
N ALA A 421 -33.91 11.05 -12.28
CA ALA A 421 -32.98 11.84 -13.08
C ALA A 421 -32.94 13.27 -12.56
N TRP A 422 -31.85 13.96 -12.79
CA TRP A 422 -31.74 15.38 -12.53
C TRP A 422 -30.99 16.06 -13.66
N ASP A 423 -31.15 17.38 -13.72
CA ASP A 423 -30.38 18.25 -14.59
C ASP A 423 -30.32 19.64 -13.92
N ALA A 424 -29.39 20.47 -14.36
CA ALA A 424 -29.35 21.87 -13.99
C ALA A 424 -28.99 22.77 -15.16
N CYS A 425 -29.58 23.95 -15.18
CA CYS A 425 -29.23 25.02 -16.09
C CYS A 425 -28.91 26.30 -15.29
N MET A 426 -28.52 27.37 -16.00
CA MET A 426 -28.19 28.65 -15.35
C MET A 426 -29.36 29.29 -14.58
N HIS A 427 -30.60 28.91 -14.91
CA HIS A 427 -31.81 29.46 -14.30
C HIS A 427 -32.32 28.64 -13.11
N GLY A 428 -31.98 27.35 -13.02
CA GLY A 428 -32.63 26.47 -12.07
C GLY A 428 -32.17 25.02 -12.12
N LEU A 429 -32.66 24.26 -11.16
CA LEU A 429 -32.46 22.82 -11.00
C LEU A 429 -33.73 22.08 -11.41
N GLY A 430 -33.60 20.97 -12.12
CA GLY A 430 -34.70 20.07 -12.45
C GLY A 430 -34.47 18.69 -11.84
N ILE A 431 -35.51 18.12 -11.23
CA ILE A 431 -35.50 16.72 -10.80
C ILE A 431 -36.70 15.99 -11.39
N VAL A 432 -36.51 14.72 -11.71
CA VAL A 432 -37.55 13.81 -12.21
C VAL A 432 -37.59 12.58 -11.32
N ILE A 433 -38.79 12.26 -10.82
CA ILE A 433 -39.07 11.04 -10.06
C ILE A 433 -40.28 10.38 -10.68
N ASN A 434 -40.07 9.28 -11.40
CA ASN A 434 -41.12 8.39 -11.90
C ASN A 434 -42.27 9.10 -12.62
N GLY A 435 -41.94 9.96 -13.59
CA GLY A 435 -42.91 10.71 -14.39
C GLY A 435 -43.36 12.04 -13.77
N TYR A 436 -42.99 12.33 -12.53
CA TYR A 436 -43.17 13.65 -11.92
C TYR A 436 -41.90 14.47 -12.07
N SER A 437 -42.04 15.79 -12.25
CA SER A 437 -40.92 16.72 -12.32
C SER A 437 -41.11 17.88 -11.36
N ALA A 438 -40.02 18.35 -10.76
CA ALA A 438 -39.99 19.60 -10.02
C ALA A 438 -38.88 20.50 -10.54
N TYR A 439 -39.14 21.82 -10.52
CA TYR A 439 -38.21 22.85 -10.91
C TYR A 439 -37.96 23.80 -9.75
N PHE A 440 -36.69 24.12 -9.50
CA PHE A 440 -36.26 25.04 -8.46
C PHE A 440 -35.45 26.17 -9.11
N ALA A 441 -36.00 27.39 -9.11
CA ALA A 441 -35.29 28.54 -9.63
C ALA A 441 -34.06 28.86 -8.77
N LEU A 442 -32.92 29.08 -9.41
CA LEU A 442 -31.72 29.56 -8.72
C LEU A 442 -31.82 31.08 -8.49
N PRO A 443 -31.30 31.59 -7.37
CA PRO A 443 -31.28 33.02 -7.10
C PRO A 443 -30.53 33.80 -8.19
N GLU A 444 -30.95 35.05 -8.43
CA GLU A 444 -30.20 35.95 -9.29
C GLU A 444 -28.77 36.16 -8.74
N GLY A 445 -27.77 36.11 -9.62
CA GLY A 445 -26.35 36.24 -9.23
C GLY A 445 -25.80 35.07 -8.43
N TRP A 446 -26.40 33.86 -8.49
CA TRP A 446 -25.93 32.69 -7.73
C TRP A 446 -24.49 32.27 -8.06
N THR A 447 -23.95 32.68 -9.22
CA THR A 447 -22.55 32.49 -9.61
C THR A 447 -21.61 33.57 -9.04
N ASP A 448 -22.15 34.69 -8.59
CA ASP A 448 -21.41 35.93 -8.29
C ASP A 448 -20.97 35.97 -6.82
N LEU A 449 -20.30 34.91 -6.36
CA LEU A 449 -19.81 34.84 -4.99
C LEU A 449 -18.42 35.49 -4.83
N PRO A 450 -18.18 36.23 -3.72
CA PRO A 450 -16.89 36.87 -3.45
C PRO A 450 -15.76 35.84 -3.23
N PRO A 451 -14.49 36.25 -3.36
CA PRO A 451 -13.35 35.36 -3.17
C PRO A 451 -13.40 34.72 -1.78
N PRO A 452 -13.05 33.42 -1.64
CA PRO A 452 -12.46 32.53 -2.64
C PRO A 452 -13.51 31.71 -3.43
N ARG A 453 -14.79 32.09 -3.42
CA ARG A 453 -15.91 31.34 -4.02
C ARG A 453 -16.17 31.67 -5.49
N HIS A 454 -15.22 32.29 -6.19
CA HIS A 454 -15.26 32.62 -7.63
C HIS A 454 -15.37 31.43 -8.61
N SER A 455 -15.71 30.23 -8.13
CA SER A 455 -15.73 28.99 -8.89
C SER A 455 -17.08 28.28 -8.83
N VAL A 456 -18.14 28.98 -8.37
CA VAL A 456 -19.50 28.46 -8.52
C VAL A 456 -19.82 28.42 -10.01
N SER A 457 -20.11 27.22 -10.49
CA SER A 457 -20.34 26.93 -11.90
C SER A 457 -21.54 26.02 -12.03
N ILE A 458 -21.92 25.72 -13.28
CA ILE A 458 -23.00 24.78 -13.55
C ILE A 458 -22.82 23.42 -12.86
N THR A 459 -21.57 22.94 -12.71
CA THR A 459 -21.25 21.70 -11.97
C THR A 459 -21.70 21.75 -10.50
N ASN A 460 -21.83 22.94 -9.91
CA ASN A 460 -22.33 23.10 -8.55
C ASN A 460 -23.85 23.00 -8.48
N ALA A 461 -24.55 23.60 -9.45
CA ALA A 461 -26.00 23.44 -9.58
C ALA A 461 -26.37 21.97 -9.79
N GLU A 462 -25.63 21.26 -10.62
CA GLU A 462 -25.75 19.81 -10.84
C GLU A 462 -25.59 19.00 -9.54
N ALA A 463 -24.62 19.39 -8.71
CA ALA A 463 -24.40 18.78 -7.41
C ALA A 463 -25.58 19.00 -6.45
N TRP A 464 -26.18 20.19 -6.48
CA TRP A 464 -27.36 20.50 -5.67
C TRP A 464 -28.61 19.78 -6.19
N ALA A 465 -28.72 19.61 -7.51
CA ALA A 465 -29.83 18.90 -8.13
C ALA A 465 -29.84 17.41 -7.76
N VAL A 466 -28.68 16.74 -7.75
CA VAL A 466 -28.60 15.34 -7.28
C VAL A 466 -28.91 15.20 -5.80
N GLU A 467 -28.52 16.17 -4.97
CA GLU A 467 -28.82 16.20 -3.55
C GLU A 467 -30.34 16.36 -3.31
N ALA A 468 -30.98 17.29 -4.03
CA ALA A 468 -32.43 17.48 -4.00
C ALA A 468 -33.19 16.23 -4.48
N LEU A 469 -32.71 15.58 -5.56
CA LEU A 469 -33.29 14.34 -6.07
C LEU A 469 -33.19 13.21 -5.03
N ALA A 470 -32.03 13.06 -4.38
CA ALA A 470 -31.82 12.03 -3.36
C ALA A 470 -32.76 12.23 -2.15
N GLU A 471 -32.88 13.47 -1.64
CA GLU A 471 -33.82 13.77 -0.56
C GLU A 471 -35.28 13.52 -0.95
N ALA A 472 -35.66 13.92 -2.16
CA ALA A 472 -37.02 13.72 -2.65
C ALA A 472 -37.33 12.22 -2.85
N ALA A 473 -36.40 11.45 -3.38
CA ALA A 473 -36.52 10.00 -3.54
C ALA A 473 -36.75 9.29 -2.19
N LEU A 474 -36.01 9.69 -1.14
CA LEU A 474 -36.18 9.15 0.22
C LEU A 474 -37.52 9.51 0.86
N ARG A 475 -38.10 10.66 0.52
CA ARG A 475 -39.43 11.03 1.03
C ARG A 475 -40.55 10.26 0.32
N MET A 476 -40.32 9.91 -0.94
CA MET A 476 -41.29 9.19 -1.77
C MET A 476 -41.23 7.67 -1.60
N SER A 477 -40.08 7.12 -1.18
CA SER A 477 -39.94 5.70 -0.88
C SER A 477 -39.45 5.46 0.55
N LYS A 478 -40.17 4.60 1.28
CA LYS A 478 -39.85 4.24 2.68
C LYS A 478 -39.15 2.89 2.82
N ASP A 479 -39.32 2.00 1.85
CA ASP A 479 -38.84 0.61 1.94
C ASP A 479 -37.59 0.36 1.07
N ASP A 480 -37.28 1.26 0.14
CA ASP A 480 -36.18 1.07 -0.78
C ASP A 480 -34.82 1.34 -0.15
N ARG A 481 -33.87 0.47 -0.49
CA ARG A 481 -32.51 0.49 0.05
C ARG A 481 -31.45 0.84 -1.00
N HIS A 482 -31.81 0.84 -2.28
CA HIS A 482 -30.88 1.11 -3.37
C HIS A 482 -31.55 1.87 -4.52
N PHE A 483 -31.00 3.05 -4.81
CA PHE A 483 -31.50 3.97 -5.82
C PHE A 483 -30.45 4.19 -6.92
N VAL A 484 -30.90 4.22 -8.18
CA VAL A 484 -30.07 4.55 -9.34
C VAL A 484 -30.49 5.92 -9.84
N LEU A 485 -29.59 6.89 -9.77
CA LEU A 485 -29.79 8.28 -10.17
C LEU A 485 -29.11 8.48 -11.54
N GLN A 486 -29.87 8.90 -12.54
CA GLN A 486 -29.39 9.07 -13.91
C GLN A 486 -28.92 10.50 -14.17
N CYS A 487 -27.73 10.65 -14.76
CA CYS A 487 -27.15 11.94 -15.12
C CYS A 487 -26.10 11.81 -16.22
N ASP A 488 -25.94 12.88 -17.00
CA ASP A 488 -24.93 13.04 -18.05
C ASP A 488 -23.74 13.92 -17.60
N ASN A 489 -23.82 14.55 -16.42
CA ASN A 489 -22.75 15.36 -15.85
C ASN A 489 -21.56 14.51 -15.39
N THR A 490 -20.57 14.43 -16.29
CA THR A 490 -19.31 13.71 -16.04
C THR A 490 -18.57 14.17 -14.78
N GLY A 491 -18.68 15.45 -14.39
CA GLY A 491 -18.04 15.99 -13.19
C GLY A 491 -18.60 15.37 -11.90
N VAL A 492 -19.92 15.25 -11.80
CA VAL A 492 -20.60 14.60 -10.67
C VAL A 492 -20.32 13.11 -10.66
N VAL A 493 -20.47 12.43 -11.81
CA VAL A 493 -20.25 10.98 -11.95
C VAL A 493 -18.82 10.59 -11.58
N LEU A 494 -17.81 11.29 -12.12
CA LEU A 494 -16.41 11.03 -11.81
C LEU A 494 -16.09 11.37 -10.34
N GLY A 495 -16.65 12.46 -9.82
CA GLY A 495 -16.51 12.84 -8.40
C GLY A 495 -17.07 11.77 -7.46
N TRP A 496 -18.27 11.24 -7.76
CA TRP A 496 -18.91 10.18 -6.98
C TRP A 496 -18.11 8.88 -7.01
N ARG A 497 -17.68 8.43 -8.19
CA ARG A 497 -16.85 7.23 -8.37
C ARG A 497 -15.52 7.34 -7.63
N LYS A 498 -14.88 8.51 -7.68
CA LYS A 498 -13.65 8.79 -6.94
C LYS A 498 -13.89 8.93 -5.42
N GLY A 499 -15.12 9.22 -5.02
CA GLY A 499 -15.54 9.46 -3.63
C GLY A 499 -15.16 10.83 -3.07
N HIS A 500 -14.65 11.75 -3.90
CA HIS A 500 -14.33 13.12 -3.51
C HIS A 500 -14.20 14.04 -4.73
N SER A 501 -14.28 15.35 -4.49
CA SER A 501 -14.05 16.38 -5.50
C SER A 501 -13.11 17.48 -5.02
N MET A 502 -12.32 17.99 -5.97
CA MET A 502 -11.50 19.18 -5.78
C MET A 502 -12.33 20.47 -5.83
N ASN A 503 -13.59 20.43 -6.27
CA ASN A 503 -14.53 21.54 -6.09
C ASN A 503 -15.18 21.41 -4.68
N PRO A 504 -15.01 22.38 -3.77
CA PRO A 504 -15.50 22.27 -2.38
C PRO A 504 -17.01 22.05 -2.26
N LEU A 505 -17.80 22.71 -3.11
CA LEU A 505 -19.26 22.67 -3.04
C LEU A 505 -19.81 21.36 -3.60
N LEU A 506 -19.28 20.89 -4.75
CA LEU A 506 -19.57 19.55 -5.25
C LEU A 506 -19.20 18.50 -4.19
N ASN A 507 -18.01 18.60 -3.58
CA ASN A 507 -17.59 17.68 -2.53
C ASN A 507 -18.51 17.72 -1.29
N SER A 508 -19.11 18.87 -0.98
CA SER A 508 -20.11 19.00 0.08
C SER A 508 -21.36 18.19 -0.25
N SER A 509 -21.92 18.32 -1.45
CA SER A 509 -23.09 17.53 -1.87
C SER A 509 -22.78 16.03 -1.93
N LEU A 510 -21.59 15.64 -2.40
CA LEU A 510 -21.17 14.23 -2.32
C LEU A 510 -21.10 13.75 -0.86
N SER A 511 -20.67 14.61 0.07
CA SER A 511 -20.61 14.28 1.50
C SER A 511 -22.01 14.13 2.10
N ASN A 512 -22.95 14.98 1.68
CA ASN A 512 -24.35 14.90 2.12
C ASN A 512 -25.00 13.60 1.62
N LEU A 513 -24.78 13.23 0.35
CA LEU A 513 -25.22 11.93 -0.19
C LEU A 513 -24.67 10.75 0.60
N ARG A 514 -23.38 10.78 0.98
CA ARG A 514 -22.77 9.73 1.83
C ARG A 514 -23.37 9.70 3.23
N SER A 515 -23.64 10.85 3.82
CA SER A 515 -24.33 10.93 5.11
C SER A 515 -25.76 10.38 5.03
N LEU A 516 -26.46 10.57 3.91
CA LEU A 516 -27.76 9.95 3.66
C LEU A 516 -27.65 8.42 3.56
N GLU A 517 -26.62 7.88 2.89
CA GLU A 517 -26.38 6.42 2.85
C GLU A 517 -26.25 5.83 4.26
N GLU A 518 -25.49 6.50 5.13
CA GLU A 518 -25.24 6.05 6.50
C GLU A 518 -26.47 6.20 7.40
N THR A 519 -27.10 7.38 7.40
CA THR A 519 -28.20 7.69 8.33
C THR A 519 -29.51 7.02 7.96
N GLN A 520 -29.77 6.80 6.67
CA GLN A 520 -30.99 6.15 6.18
C GLN A 520 -30.79 4.67 5.86
N GLY A 521 -29.54 4.18 5.86
CA GLY A 521 -29.22 2.81 5.47
C GLY A 521 -29.60 2.54 4.02
N VAL A 522 -29.24 3.45 3.11
CA VAL A 522 -29.52 3.36 1.67
C VAL A 522 -28.22 3.40 0.86
N LYS A 523 -28.31 3.13 -0.44
CA LYS A 523 -27.19 3.18 -1.37
C LYS A 523 -27.55 3.94 -2.64
N TRP A 524 -26.61 4.77 -3.10
CA TRP A 524 -26.76 5.54 -4.33
C TRP A 524 -25.83 5.00 -5.42
N SER A 525 -26.40 4.69 -6.57
CA SER A 525 -25.67 4.48 -7.82
C SER A 525 -25.89 5.69 -8.73
N ILE A 526 -24.80 6.34 -9.13
CA ILE A 526 -24.78 7.47 -10.07
C ILE A 526 -24.01 7.06 -11.33
#